data_AF-A0A9P3PQM7-F1
#
_entry.id   AF-A0A9P3PQM7-F1
#
_cell.length_a   1.000
_cell.length_b   1.000
_cell.length_c   1.000
_cell.angle_alpha   90.00
_cell.angle_beta   90.00
_cell.angle_gamma   90.00
#
_symmetry.space_group_name_H-M   'P 1'
#
loop_
_entity.id
_entity.type
_entity.pdbx_description
1 polymer ?
#
loop_
_entity_poly.entity_id
_entity_poly.type
_entity_poly.pdbx_seq_one_letter_code
_entity_poly.pdbx_strand_id
1 'polypeptide(L)'
;MARSRSRLENGDHDDDLYAYFNKSVTAVQAHADHFEQEYARPALRTSQEFFDERPIAATFIVIFSFLSFIPVASFLGLSLFAVASITIIALTSTIIASATVVLTLLSLLILTLMMTLAASAVLTLSGISLYSFWSLANLVREHGRTGISRWMEHMSTCIFGDLSTPYSSPRLREIHDHDAEWSDSEDAPNESDVKLEPLDIPYHGSEPDTPVNEDEPTTFG
;
A
#
# COMPACT_ATOMS: atom_id res chain seq x y z
N MET A 1 29.82 -7.56 25.79
CA MET A 1 30.82 -8.10 24.84
C MET A 1 30.17 -8.86 23.67
N ALA A 2 29.11 -8.33 23.03
CA ALA A 2 28.37 -9.06 21.98
C ALA A 2 28.37 -8.37 20.59
N ARG A 3 29.18 -7.34 20.38
CA ARG A 3 29.12 -6.49 19.17
C ARG A 3 30.16 -6.80 18.09
N SER A 4 31.02 -7.79 18.32
CA SER A 4 32.17 -8.07 17.44
C SER A 4 31.90 -9.17 16.40
N ARG A 5 30.76 -9.87 16.46
CA ARG A 5 30.46 -11.02 15.59
C ARG A 5 29.83 -10.63 14.26
N SER A 6 29.03 -9.56 14.22
CA SER A 6 28.36 -9.07 13.00
C SER A 6 29.28 -8.36 12.01
N ARG A 7 30.56 -8.14 12.35
CA ARG A 7 31.53 -7.49 11.45
C ARG A 7 32.33 -8.45 10.58
N LEU A 8 32.29 -9.75 10.86
CA LEU A 8 32.98 -10.77 10.08
C LEU A 8 32.07 -11.42 9.02
N GLU A 9 30.75 -11.42 9.23
CA GLU A 9 29.79 -12.05 8.30
C GLU A 9 29.49 -11.19 7.06
N ASN A 10 29.79 -9.88 7.10
CA ASN A 10 29.53 -8.97 5.98
C ASN A 10 30.68 -8.91 4.95
N GLY A 11 31.83 -9.54 5.23
CA GLY A 11 32.97 -9.58 4.29
C GLY A 11 32.78 -10.61 3.18
N ASP A 12 32.25 -11.78 3.54
CA ASP A 12 32.11 -12.90 2.59
C ASP A 12 31.06 -12.61 1.49
N HIS A 13 30.06 -11.76 1.76
CA HIS A 13 29.02 -11.42 0.78
C HIS A 13 29.52 -10.49 -0.34
N ASP A 14 30.47 -9.61 -0.02
CA ASP A 14 31.09 -8.70 -0.99
C ASP A 14 32.05 -9.47 -1.93
N ASP A 15 32.75 -10.48 -1.39
CA ASP A 15 33.65 -11.35 -2.15
C ASP A 15 32.89 -12.22 -3.18
N ASP A 16 31.71 -12.73 -2.81
CA ASP A 16 30.85 -13.49 -3.72
C ASP A 16 30.33 -12.62 -4.89
N LEU A 17 29.86 -11.40 -4.61
CA LEU A 17 29.44 -10.45 -5.64
C LEU A 17 30.59 -10.12 -6.62
N TYR A 18 31.80 -9.95 -6.08
CA TYR A 18 32.99 -9.71 -6.88
C TYR A 18 33.33 -10.91 -7.76
N ALA A 19 33.18 -12.13 -7.25
CA ALA A 19 33.36 -13.35 -8.04
C ALA A 19 32.35 -13.47 -9.19
N TYR A 20 31.07 -13.12 -8.96
CA TYR A 20 30.05 -13.10 -10.01
C TYR A 20 30.34 -12.03 -11.08
N PHE A 21 30.77 -10.84 -10.66
CA PHE A 21 31.16 -9.79 -11.60
C PHE A 21 32.37 -10.21 -12.44
N ASN A 22 33.41 -10.78 -11.83
CA ASN A 22 34.56 -11.27 -12.57
C ASN A 22 34.19 -12.38 -13.55
N LYS A 23 33.28 -13.28 -13.16
CA LYS A 23 32.79 -14.36 -14.03
C LYS A 23 31.98 -13.84 -15.21
N SER A 24 31.12 -12.84 -15.00
CA SER A 24 30.34 -12.22 -16.09
C SER A 24 31.25 -11.44 -17.03
N VAL A 25 32.23 -10.70 -16.50
CA VAL A 25 33.23 -10.00 -17.32
C VAL A 25 34.07 -10.98 -18.15
N THR A 26 34.56 -12.08 -17.56
CA THR A 26 35.32 -13.09 -18.33
C THR A 26 34.46 -13.79 -19.37
N ALA A 27 33.17 -14.03 -19.11
CA ALA A 27 32.26 -14.62 -20.10
C ALA A 27 32.00 -13.68 -21.29
N VAL A 28 31.73 -12.40 -21.01
CA VAL A 28 31.53 -11.38 -22.05
C VAL A 28 32.81 -11.16 -22.85
N GLN A 29 33.97 -11.14 -22.18
CA GLN A 29 35.26 -10.99 -22.83
C GLN A 29 35.60 -12.19 -23.71
N ALA A 30 35.37 -13.42 -23.24
CA ALA A 30 35.59 -14.62 -24.05
C ALA A 30 34.70 -14.64 -25.30
N HIS A 31 33.45 -14.17 -25.21
CA HIS A 31 32.59 -14.02 -26.39
C HIS A 31 33.03 -12.88 -27.31
N ALA A 32 33.47 -11.75 -26.76
CA ALA A 32 34.02 -10.65 -27.55
C ALA A 32 35.28 -11.08 -28.31
N ASP A 33 36.19 -11.80 -27.66
CA ASP A 33 37.42 -12.32 -28.27
C ASP A 33 37.10 -13.32 -29.40
N HIS A 34 36.12 -14.19 -29.19
CA HIS A 34 35.66 -15.13 -30.21
C HIS A 34 35.06 -14.40 -31.42
N PHE A 35 34.23 -13.38 -31.17
CA PHE A 35 33.63 -12.58 -32.23
C PHE A 35 34.69 -11.79 -33.01
N GLU A 36 35.68 -11.23 -32.31
CA GLU A 36 36.78 -10.51 -32.94
C GLU A 36 37.61 -11.44 -33.85
N GLN A 37 37.91 -12.64 -33.37
CA GLN A 37 38.69 -13.61 -34.15
C GLN A 37 37.93 -14.18 -35.34
N GLU A 38 36.66 -14.58 -35.16
CA GLU A 38 35.90 -15.24 -36.22
C GLU A 38 35.30 -14.29 -37.25
N TYR A 39 34.91 -13.07 -36.85
CA TYR A 39 34.16 -12.17 -37.73
C TYR A 39 34.94 -10.90 -38.03
N ALA A 40 35.47 -10.21 -37.01
CA ALA A 40 36.07 -8.90 -37.22
C ALA A 40 37.40 -8.98 -38.00
N ARG A 41 38.31 -9.88 -37.60
CA ARG A 41 39.60 -10.07 -38.28
C ARG A 41 39.49 -10.48 -39.75
N PRO A 42 38.72 -11.51 -40.12
CA PRO A 42 38.62 -11.91 -41.52
C PRO A 42 37.89 -10.86 -42.36
N ALA A 43 36.86 -10.19 -41.82
CA ALA A 43 36.18 -9.11 -42.52
C ALA A 43 37.12 -7.91 -42.80
N LEU A 44 37.96 -7.54 -41.83
CA LEU A 44 38.95 -6.47 -42.03
C LEU A 44 39.98 -6.86 -43.10
N ARG A 45 40.51 -8.08 -43.07
CA ARG A 45 41.47 -8.57 -44.06
C ARG A 45 40.87 -8.61 -45.47
N THR A 46 39.67 -9.18 -45.62
CA THR A 46 38.98 -9.20 -46.92
C THR A 46 38.62 -7.79 -47.39
N SER A 47 38.26 -6.88 -46.49
CA SER A 47 37.99 -5.49 -46.86
C SER A 47 39.24 -4.81 -47.44
N GLN A 48 40.42 -5.00 -46.81
CA GLN A 48 41.68 -4.45 -47.30
C GLN A 48 42.02 -4.97 -48.70
N GLU A 49 41.93 -6.28 -48.91
CA GLU A 49 42.16 -6.90 -50.22
C GLU A 49 41.18 -6.35 -51.28
N PHE A 50 39.91 -6.13 -50.94
CA PHE A 50 38.91 -5.52 -51.82
C PHE A 50 39.22 -4.06 -52.19
N PHE A 51 39.76 -3.28 -51.25
CA PHE A 51 40.17 -1.90 -51.49
C PHE A 51 41.36 -1.82 -52.43
N ASP A 52 42.32 -2.74 -52.30
CA ASP A 52 43.50 -2.81 -53.16
C ASP A 52 43.14 -3.23 -54.60
N GLU A 53 42.21 -4.16 -54.76
CA GLU A 53 41.83 -4.67 -56.08
C GLU A 53 40.88 -3.72 -56.83
N ARG A 54 39.93 -3.06 -56.14
CA ARG A 54 38.91 -2.19 -56.76
C ARG A 54 38.54 -0.98 -55.90
N PRO A 55 39.40 0.06 -55.80
CA PRO A 55 39.20 1.19 -54.88
C PRO A 55 37.94 2.02 -55.17
N ILE A 56 37.52 2.11 -56.43
CA ILE A 56 36.33 2.87 -56.84
C ILE A 56 35.04 2.18 -56.36
N ALA A 57 34.95 0.86 -56.47
CA ALA A 57 33.77 0.11 -56.02
C ALA A 57 33.67 0.11 -54.49
N ALA A 58 34.81 -0.04 -53.81
CA ALA A 58 34.85 -0.09 -52.35
C ALA A 58 34.43 1.26 -51.71
N THR A 59 34.91 2.40 -52.23
CA THR A 59 34.45 3.73 -51.77
C THR A 59 32.97 3.96 -52.02
N PHE A 60 32.43 3.52 -53.16
CA PHE A 60 31.00 3.58 -53.44
C PHE A 60 30.18 2.78 -52.42
N ILE A 61 30.58 1.55 -52.10
CA ILE A 61 29.91 0.70 -51.10
C ILE A 61 29.93 1.34 -49.72
N VAL A 62 31.06 1.92 -49.30
CA VAL A 62 31.15 2.59 -47.99
C VAL A 62 30.20 3.79 -47.93
N ILE A 63 30.23 4.67 -48.93
CA ILE A 63 29.36 5.85 -48.97
C ILE A 63 27.89 5.43 -49.05
N PHE A 64 27.57 4.43 -49.88
CA PHE A 64 26.22 3.88 -49.98
C PHE A 64 25.75 3.27 -48.66
N SER A 65 26.59 2.48 -47.99
CA SER A 65 26.31 1.92 -46.66
C SER A 65 26.05 3.03 -45.64
N PHE A 66 26.91 4.05 -45.56
CA PHE A 66 26.71 5.19 -44.66
C PHE A 66 25.41 5.94 -44.95
N LEU A 67 25.12 6.23 -46.22
CA LEU A 67 23.89 6.92 -46.63
C LEU A 67 22.65 6.07 -46.37
N SER A 68 22.74 4.75 -46.51
CA SER A 68 21.65 3.80 -46.21
C SER A 68 21.47 3.55 -44.71
N PHE A 69 22.52 3.74 -43.91
CA PHE A 69 22.45 3.58 -42.47
C PHE A 69 21.58 4.66 -41.82
N ILE A 70 21.63 5.90 -42.32
CA ILE A 70 20.83 7.02 -41.81
C ILE A 70 19.31 6.71 -41.82
N PRO A 71 18.69 6.29 -42.95
CA PRO A 71 17.27 5.98 -42.96
C PRO A 71 16.94 4.74 -42.13
N VAL A 72 17.80 3.72 -42.09
CA VAL A 72 17.58 2.52 -41.26
C VAL A 72 17.60 2.88 -39.77
N ALA A 73 18.62 3.62 -39.31
CA ALA A 73 18.73 4.07 -37.93
C ALA A 73 17.58 5.00 -37.54
N SER A 74 17.18 5.91 -38.44
CA SER A 74 16.04 6.80 -38.23
C SER A 74 14.73 6.02 -38.11
N PHE A 75 14.52 5.02 -38.98
CA PHE A 75 13.36 4.13 -38.91
C PHE A 75 13.33 3.36 -37.59
N LEU A 76 14.47 2.80 -37.17
CA LEU A 76 14.58 2.06 -35.91
C LEU A 76 14.27 2.97 -34.71
N GLY A 77 14.86 4.17 -34.68
CA GLY A 77 14.65 5.15 -33.63
C GLY A 77 13.19 5.62 -33.55
N LEU A 78 12.58 5.95 -34.69
CA LEU A 78 11.17 6.34 -34.74
C LEU A 78 10.23 5.19 -34.37
N SER A 79 10.53 3.96 -34.79
CA SER A 79 9.75 2.78 -34.41
C SER A 79 9.82 2.54 -32.89
N LEU A 80 11.01 2.59 -32.30
CA LEU A 80 11.20 2.42 -30.87
C LEU A 80 10.51 3.54 -30.08
N PHE A 81 10.65 4.79 -30.56
CA PHE A 81 9.99 5.95 -29.97
C PHE A 81 8.47 5.85 -30.05
N ALA A 82 7.92 5.38 -31.17
CA ALA A 82 6.48 5.18 -31.32
C ALA A 82 5.97 4.12 -30.34
N VAL A 83 6.64 2.96 -30.23
CA VAL A 83 6.27 1.92 -29.27
C VAL A 83 6.35 2.44 -27.84
N ALA A 84 7.44 3.10 -27.45
CA ALA A 84 7.60 3.68 -26.12
C ALA A 84 6.51 4.73 -25.82
N SER A 85 6.23 5.63 -26.77
CA SER A 85 5.18 6.63 -26.63
C SER A 85 3.80 5.99 -26.42
N ILE A 86 3.45 4.99 -27.23
CA ILE A 86 2.18 4.25 -27.10
C ILE A 86 2.08 3.57 -25.73
N THR A 87 3.16 2.94 -25.25
CA THR A 87 3.15 2.29 -23.93
C THR A 87 2.95 3.29 -22.79
N ILE A 88 3.59 4.47 -22.85
CA ILE A 88 3.41 5.53 -21.86
C ILE A 88 1.97 6.07 -21.89
N ILE A 89 1.41 6.29 -23.08
CA ILE A 89 0.02 6.74 -23.23
C ILE A 89 -0.95 5.68 -22.68
N ALA A 90 -0.72 4.40 -22.96
CA ALA A 90 -1.55 3.31 -22.44
C ALA A 90 -1.48 3.22 -20.90
N LEU A 91 -0.28 3.30 -20.32
CA LEU A 91 -0.08 3.29 -18.86
C LEU A 91 -0.74 4.49 -18.19
N THR A 92 -0.53 5.69 -18.71
CA THR A 92 -1.15 6.91 -18.17
C THR A 92 -2.66 6.87 -18.26
N SER A 93 -3.21 6.43 -19.40
CA SER A 93 -4.65 6.24 -19.58
C SER A 93 -5.22 5.23 -18.58
N THR A 94 -4.53 4.10 -18.36
CA THR A 94 -4.94 3.06 -17.40
C THR A 94 -4.96 3.61 -15.97
N ILE A 95 -3.94 4.37 -15.57
CA ILE A 95 -3.86 5.00 -14.25
C ILE A 95 -5.00 6.00 -14.06
N ILE A 96 -5.26 6.86 -15.05
CA ILE A 96 -6.35 7.85 -14.98
C ILE A 96 -7.71 7.15 -14.89
N ALA A 97 -7.93 6.12 -15.72
CA ALA A 97 -9.18 5.34 -15.70
C ALA A 97 -9.38 4.67 -14.33
N SER A 98 -8.35 3.99 -13.81
CA SER A 98 -8.38 3.36 -12.49
C SER A 98 -8.67 4.37 -11.37
N ALA A 99 -7.95 5.50 -11.36
CA ALA A 99 -8.17 6.57 -10.37
C ALA A 99 -9.60 7.12 -10.45
N THR A 100 -10.14 7.30 -11.65
CA THR A 100 -11.52 7.77 -11.86
C THR A 100 -12.51 6.78 -11.26
N VAL A 101 -12.36 5.48 -11.54
CA VAL A 101 -13.23 4.43 -10.99
C VAL A 101 -13.17 4.44 -9.46
N VAL A 102 -11.98 4.48 -8.86
CA VAL A 102 -11.82 4.54 -7.39
C VAL A 102 -12.51 5.77 -6.79
N LEU A 103 -12.32 6.95 -7.40
CA LEU A 103 -12.97 8.18 -6.93
C LEU A 103 -14.50 8.12 -7.05
N THR A 104 -15.03 7.53 -8.12
CA THR A 104 -16.48 7.35 -8.27
C THR A 104 -17.05 6.39 -7.23
N LEU A 105 -16.38 5.27 -6.96
CA LEU A 105 -16.78 4.32 -5.92
C LEU A 105 -16.72 4.95 -4.52
N LEU A 106 -15.65 5.70 -4.23
CA LEU A 106 -15.53 6.43 -2.96
C LEU A 106 -16.65 7.46 -2.79
N SER A 107 -17.00 8.19 -3.86
CA SER A 107 -18.09 9.16 -3.85
C SER A 107 -19.44 8.48 -3.61
N LEU A 108 -19.71 7.33 -4.25
CA LEU A 108 -20.90 6.52 -4.03
C LEU A 108 -20.96 5.97 -2.59
N LEU A 109 -19.82 5.55 -2.04
CA LEU A 109 -19.73 5.09 -0.66
C LEU A 109 -20.10 6.21 0.33
N ILE A 110 -19.52 7.40 0.15
CA ILE A 110 -19.83 8.58 0.98
C ILE A 110 -21.31 8.94 0.85
N LEU A 111 -21.87 8.96 -0.35
CA LEU A 111 -23.28 9.24 -0.59
C LEU A 111 -24.18 8.22 0.12
N THR A 112 -23.84 6.93 0.02
CA THR A 112 -24.59 5.85 0.67
C THR A 112 -24.52 5.99 2.19
N LEU A 113 -23.34 6.27 2.76
CA LEU A 113 -23.18 6.53 4.18
C LEU A 113 -24.03 7.72 4.63
N MET A 114 -24.01 8.83 3.90
CA MET A 114 -24.85 9.99 4.20
C MET A 114 -26.35 9.66 4.16
N MET A 115 -26.79 8.90 3.16
CA MET A 115 -28.19 8.44 3.06
C MET A 115 -28.57 7.53 4.22
N THR A 116 -27.71 6.57 4.59
CA THR A 116 -27.96 5.67 5.72
C THR A 116 -27.97 6.42 7.06
N LEU A 117 -27.09 7.41 7.24
CA LEU A 117 -27.06 8.28 8.41
C LEU A 117 -28.34 9.11 8.50
N ALA A 118 -28.77 9.72 7.39
CA ALA A 118 -30.02 10.48 7.33
C ALA A 118 -31.23 9.59 7.63
N ALA A 119 -31.30 8.40 7.03
CA ALA A 119 -32.37 7.44 7.28
C ALA A 119 -32.39 7.00 8.76
N SER A 120 -31.22 6.71 9.34
CA SER A 120 -31.07 6.37 10.76
C SER A 120 -31.52 7.52 11.67
N ALA A 121 -31.14 8.76 11.36
CA ALA A 121 -31.56 9.93 12.10
C ALA A 121 -33.08 10.14 12.03
N VAL A 122 -33.69 10.00 10.84
CA VAL A 122 -35.15 10.09 10.67
C VAL A 122 -35.86 8.99 11.44
N LEU A 123 -35.38 7.74 11.37
CA LEU A 123 -35.95 6.63 12.15
C LEU A 123 -35.87 6.91 13.65
N THR A 124 -34.72 7.39 14.13
CA THR A 124 -34.50 7.70 15.54
C THR A 124 -35.42 8.83 16.00
N LEU A 125 -35.50 9.92 15.24
CA LEU A 125 -36.40 11.05 15.52
C LEU A 125 -37.88 10.62 15.49
N SER A 126 -38.26 9.78 14.53
CA SER A 126 -39.61 9.23 14.43
C SER A 126 -39.92 8.33 15.64
N GLY A 127 -38.99 7.48 16.06
CA GLY A 127 -39.13 6.65 17.25
C GLY A 127 -39.28 7.47 18.52
N ILE A 128 -38.43 8.48 18.72
CA ILE A 128 -38.50 9.42 19.84
C ILE A 128 -39.85 10.17 19.83
N SER A 129 -40.29 10.63 18.67
CA SER A 129 -41.55 11.35 18.50
C SER A 129 -42.76 10.46 18.81
N LEU A 130 -42.77 9.22 18.30
CA LEU A 130 -43.84 8.26 18.55
C LEU A 130 -43.89 7.84 20.02
N TYR A 131 -42.75 7.57 20.63
CA TYR A 131 -42.64 7.27 22.06
C TYR A 131 -43.15 8.44 22.92
N SER A 132 -42.72 9.66 22.60
CA SER A 132 -43.15 10.88 23.29
C SER A 132 -44.66 11.08 23.16
N PHE A 133 -45.21 10.87 21.97
CA PHE A 133 -46.64 10.97 21.70
C PHE A 133 -47.43 9.91 22.47
N TRP A 134 -46.98 8.66 22.47
CA TRP A 134 -47.61 7.56 23.20
C TRP A 134 -47.60 7.79 24.72
N SER A 135 -46.45 8.22 25.26
CA SER A 135 -46.30 8.56 26.68
C SER A 135 -47.25 9.70 27.07
N LEU A 136 -47.28 10.77 26.27
CA LEU A 136 -48.19 11.90 26.51
C LEU A 136 -49.66 11.48 26.43
N ALA A 137 -50.03 10.64 25.47
CA ALA A 137 -51.39 10.13 25.34
C ALA A 137 -51.82 9.32 26.57
N ASN A 138 -50.94 8.46 27.11
CA ASN A 138 -51.21 7.71 28.33
C ASN A 138 -51.34 8.64 29.54
N LEU A 139 -50.44 9.61 29.71
CA LEU A 139 -50.49 10.57 30.82
C LEU A 139 -51.75 11.44 30.79
N VAL A 140 -52.17 11.90 29.61
CA VAL A 140 -53.41 12.69 29.43
C VAL A 140 -54.64 11.85 29.76
N ARG A 141 -54.63 10.54 29.43
CA ARG A 141 -55.73 9.64 29.75
C ARG A 141 -55.87 9.38 31.25
N GLU A 142 -54.76 9.29 31.98
CA GLU A 142 -54.76 9.02 33.42
C GLU A 142 -54.97 10.28 34.27
N HIS A 143 -54.35 11.41 33.91
CA HIS A 143 -54.28 12.62 34.75
C HIS A 143 -54.91 13.86 34.12
N GLY A 144 -55.51 13.75 32.93
CA GLY A 144 -56.14 14.87 32.23
C GLY A 144 -55.14 15.97 31.84
N ARG A 145 -55.54 17.24 31.98
CA ARG A 145 -54.72 18.41 31.60
C ARG A 145 -53.43 18.57 32.41
N THR A 146 -53.41 18.09 33.66
CA THR A 146 -52.23 18.18 34.54
C THR A 146 -51.10 17.24 34.11
N GLY A 147 -51.38 16.25 33.26
CA GLY A 147 -50.37 15.34 32.71
C GLY A 147 -49.34 16.03 31.81
N ILE A 148 -49.72 17.11 31.11
CA ILE A 148 -48.85 17.81 30.16
C ILE A 148 -47.70 18.52 30.87
N SER A 149 -47.98 19.21 31.98
CA SER A 149 -46.94 19.94 32.73
C SER A 149 -45.93 18.99 33.37
N ARG A 150 -46.39 17.86 33.92
CA ARG A 150 -45.48 16.80 34.44
C ARG A 150 -44.63 16.17 33.35
N TRP A 151 -45.19 15.95 32.16
CA TRP A 151 -44.43 15.43 31.02
C TRP A 151 -43.34 16.42 30.57
N MET A 152 -43.65 17.73 30.49
CA MET A 152 -42.65 18.75 30.16
C MET A 152 -41.52 18.81 31.19
N GLU A 153 -41.84 18.71 32.47
CA GLU A 153 -40.84 18.69 33.54
C GLU A 153 -39.88 17.51 33.35
N HIS A 154 -40.40 16.29 33.18
CA HIS A 154 -39.59 15.11 32.87
C HIS A 154 -38.75 15.25 31.58
N MET A 155 -39.34 15.75 30.49
CA MET A 155 -38.64 15.91 29.21
C MET A 155 -37.52 16.96 29.33
N SER A 156 -37.76 18.04 30.06
CA SER A 156 -36.75 19.07 30.32
C SER A 156 -35.59 18.53 31.16
N THR A 157 -35.87 17.72 32.18
CA THR A 157 -34.84 17.09 33.00
C THR A 157 -34.03 16.08 32.19
N CYS A 158 -34.64 15.31 31.29
CA CYS A 158 -33.90 14.37 30.43
C CYS A 158 -33.01 15.07 29.39
N ILE A 159 -33.47 16.17 28.78
CA ILE A 159 -32.71 16.85 27.72
C ILE A 159 -31.65 17.80 28.30
N PHE A 160 -31.98 18.54 29.36
CA PHE A 160 -31.10 19.57 29.94
C PHE A 160 -30.37 19.12 31.21
N GLY A 161 -30.79 18.01 31.84
CA GLY A 161 -30.17 17.49 33.05
C GLY A 161 -28.74 17.01 32.83
N ASP A 162 -28.41 16.54 31.62
CA ASP A 162 -27.06 16.08 31.29
C ASP A 162 -26.07 17.24 31.06
N LEU A 163 -26.57 18.41 30.64
CA LEU A 163 -25.75 19.63 30.51
C LEU A 163 -25.58 20.36 31.85
N SER A 164 -26.41 20.05 32.83
CA SER A 164 -26.47 20.73 34.12
C SER A 164 -25.84 19.92 35.25
N THR A 165 -24.86 19.06 34.98
CA THR A 165 -23.95 18.61 36.04
C THR A 165 -22.86 19.66 36.24
N PRO A 166 -22.99 20.64 37.15
CA PRO A 166 -21.80 21.12 37.82
C PRO A 166 -21.23 19.88 38.49
N TYR A 167 -20.04 19.49 38.03
CA TYR A 167 -19.15 18.56 38.68
C TYR A 167 -18.95 19.08 40.10
N SER A 168 -19.88 18.73 40.98
CA SER A 168 -19.81 18.98 42.40
C SER A 168 -18.82 17.93 42.85
N SER A 169 -17.53 18.23 42.69
CA SER A 169 -16.43 17.43 43.23
C SER A 169 -16.86 16.99 44.63
N PRO A 170 -17.12 15.69 44.85
CA PRO A 170 -17.41 15.20 46.17
C PRO A 170 -16.14 15.47 46.98
N ARG A 171 -16.26 16.34 47.98
CA ARG A 171 -15.33 16.42 49.11
C ARG A 171 -13.84 16.44 48.75
N LEU A 172 -13.30 17.63 48.53
CA LEU A 172 -11.98 17.95 49.08
C LEU A 172 -12.17 18.69 50.41
N ARG A 173 -12.96 18.08 51.32
CA ARG A 173 -13.20 18.58 52.68
C ARG A 173 -13.14 17.41 53.67
N GLU A 174 -12.04 16.67 53.62
CA GLU A 174 -11.67 15.68 54.64
C GLU A 174 -10.17 15.39 54.61
N ILE A 175 -9.33 16.43 54.42
CA ILE A 175 -7.88 16.38 54.69
C ILE A 175 -7.48 17.68 55.38
N HIS A 176 -8.07 17.93 56.55
CA HIS A 176 -7.58 18.92 57.49
C HIS A 176 -8.06 18.50 58.88
N ASP A 177 -7.49 17.40 59.38
CA ASP A 177 -7.40 16.98 60.78
C ASP A 177 -6.89 15.53 60.84
N HIS A 178 -5.63 15.26 60.47
CA HIS A 178 -4.94 14.06 60.95
C HIS A 178 -3.42 14.23 60.93
N ASP A 179 -2.96 15.34 61.49
CA ASP A 179 -1.57 15.50 61.89
C ASP A 179 -1.38 14.76 63.23
N ALA A 180 -0.36 13.92 63.30
CA ALA A 180 0.11 13.16 64.46
C ALA A 180 -0.64 11.85 64.77
N GLU A 181 -0.20 10.75 64.15
CA GLU A 181 0.37 9.64 64.93
C GLU A 181 1.26 8.75 64.05
N TRP A 182 2.39 8.35 64.60
CA TRP A 182 3.48 7.61 63.97
C TRP A 182 3.18 6.10 63.86
N SER A 183 3.64 5.46 62.78
CA SER A 183 4.30 4.14 62.74
C SER A 183 4.44 3.75 61.26
N ASP A 184 5.63 3.82 60.69
CA ASP A 184 6.60 2.72 60.71
C ASP A 184 5.96 1.39 60.27
N SER A 185 6.00 1.16 58.96
CA SER A 185 5.89 -0.15 58.33
C SER A 185 6.39 -0.02 56.89
N GLU A 186 7.70 -0.24 56.76
CA GLU A 186 8.25 -0.97 55.64
C GLU A 186 7.30 -2.12 55.27
N ASP A 187 6.84 -2.16 54.02
CA ASP A 187 6.77 -3.39 53.24
C ASP A 187 6.25 -3.07 51.83
N ALA A 188 7.16 -3.16 50.86
CA ALA A 188 6.82 -3.25 49.46
C ALA A 188 6.35 -4.69 49.15
N PRO A 189 5.31 -4.85 48.33
CA PRO A 189 5.19 -6.00 47.44
C PRO A 189 5.06 -5.49 46.00
N ASN A 190 6.12 -5.64 45.22
CA ASN A 190 6.36 -6.80 44.37
C ASN A 190 5.55 -6.73 43.06
N GLU A 191 6.28 -6.22 42.09
CA GLU A 191 6.08 -6.31 40.66
C GLU A 191 6.15 -7.80 40.23
N SER A 192 5.04 -8.53 40.24
CA SER A 192 4.91 -9.81 39.51
C SER A 192 3.47 -10.33 39.54
N ASP A 193 2.76 -10.20 38.42
CA ASP A 193 1.83 -11.19 37.82
C ASP A 193 0.76 -10.50 36.98
N VAL A 194 1.14 -9.98 35.82
CA VAL A 194 0.21 -9.90 34.70
C VAL A 194 0.56 -11.06 33.77
N LYS A 195 -0.06 -12.20 34.09
CA LYS A 195 -0.10 -13.41 33.28
C LYS A 195 -0.77 -13.08 31.94
N LEU A 196 0.06 -12.85 30.93
CA LEU A 196 -0.38 -12.79 29.53
C LEU A 196 -0.87 -14.19 29.14
N GLU A 197 -2.19 -14.35 28.99
CA GLU A 197 -2.76 -15.50 28.30
C GLU A 197 -2.29 -15.49 26.84
N PRO A 198 -1.67 -16.57 26.34
CA PRO A 198 -1.39 -16.73 24.93
C PRO A 198 -2.71 -16.93 24.19
N LEU A 199 -3.08 -15.95 23.35
CA LEU A 199 -4.17 -16.08 22.41
C LEU A 199 -3.75 -17.10 21.33
N ASP A 200 -4.25 -18.33 21.45
CA ASP A 200 -4.13 -19.37 20.42
C ASP A 200 -4.89 -18.92 19.17
N ILE A 201 -4.19 -18.27 18.23
CA ILE A 201 -4.69 -18.08 16.87
C ILE A 201 -4.36 -19.35 16.09
N PRO A 202 -5.37 -20.13 15.64
CA PRO A 202 -5.14 -21.32 14.83
C PRO A 202 -4.45 -20.91 13.51
N TYR A 203 -3.22 -21.40 13.36
CA TYR A 203 -2.42 -21.27 12.15
C TYR A 203 -3.08 -22.13 11.06
N HIS A 204 -3.92 -21.53 10.22
CA HIS A 204 -4.45 -22.19 9.04
C HIS A 204 -3.35 -22.19 7.96
N GLY A 205 -2.52 -23.22 7.98
CA GLY A 205 -1.59 -23.53 6.90
C GLY A 205 -2.35 -23.62 5.59
N SER A 206 -2.15 -22.63 4.74
CA SER A 206 -2.61 -22.66 3.35
C SER A 206 -1.42 -23.16 2.56
N GLU A 207 -1.41 -24.47 2.26
CA GLU A 207 -0.49 -25.09 1.32
C GLU A 207 -0.54 -24.34 -0.03
N PRO A 208 0.61 -23.97 -0.61
CA PRO A 208 0.66 -23.49 -1.98
C PRO A 208 0.52 -24.68 -2.94
N ASP A 209 -0.69 -24.88 -3.44
CA ASP A 209 -0.94 -25.73 -4.61
C ASP A 209 -0.28 -25.09 -5.84
N THR A 210 0.93 -25.56 -6.14
CA THR A 210 1.44 -25.73 -7.51
C THR A 210 1.62 -27.23 -7.71
N PRO A 211 1.52 -27.81 -8.92
CA PRO A 211 1.53 -27.20 -10.25
C PRO A 211 0.49 -27.79 -11.23
N VAL A 212 0.13 -27.06 -12.29
CA VAL A 212 -0.23 -27.71 -13.57
C VAL A 212 0.41 -26.90 -14.71
N ASN A 213 1.52 -27.44 -15.21
CA ASN A 213 1.99 -27.18 -16.56
C ASN A 213 1.02 -27.90 -17.52
N GLU A 214 0.21 -27.14 -18.25
CA GLU A 214 -0.38 -27.65 -19.48
C GLU A 214 0.55 -27.27 -20.63
N ASP A 215 1.34 -28.26 -21.04
CA ASP A 215 1.92 -28.35 -22.37
C ASP A 215 0.78 -28.28 -23.40
N GLU A 216 0.67 -27.18 -24.14
CA GLU A 216 -0.12 -27.15 -25.37
C GLU A 216 0.78 -26.83 -26.58
N PRO A 217 1.17 -27.85 -27.37
CA PRO A 217 1.75 -27.65 -28.69
C PRO A 217 0.64 -27.69 -29.74
N THR A 218 0.05 -26.54 -30.09
CA THR A 218 -0.82 -26.43 -31.26
C THR A 218 0.01 -26.23 -32.53
N THR A 219 0.33 -27.36 -33.15
CA THR A 219 0.79 -27.47 -34.54
C THR A 219 -0.44 -27.43 -35.46
N PHE A 220 -0.58 -26.40 -36.28
CA PHE A 220 -1.35 -26.39 -37.53
C PHE A 220 -0.53 -25.49 -38.47
N GLY A 221 -0.09 -25.92 -39.65
CA GLY A 221 -0.85 -26.62 -40.68
C GLY A 221 -0.96 -25.66 -41.85
#